data_AF-A0A5K0W978-F1
#
_entry.id   AF-A0A5K0W978-F1
#
_cell.length_a   1.000
_cell.length_b   1.000
_cell.length_c   1.000
_cell.angle_alpha   90.00
_cell.angle_beta   90.00
_cell.angle_gamma   90.00
#
_symmetry.space_group_name_H-M   'P 1'
#
loop_
_entity.id
_entity.type
_entity.pdbx_description
1 polymer ?
#
loop_
_entity_poly.entity_id
_entity_poly.type
_entity_poly.pdbx_seq_one_letter_code
_entity_poly.pdbx_strand_id
1 'polypeptide(L)'
;SLPFLSRVPSWQDAYRTVDKPTDKDILAALQRVRLGDIVGRFGLDSIFEWSSVLSLGEQQRLAFARLLLAQPKLVFLDESTSALDEANE
;
A
#
# COMPACT_ATOMS: atom_id res chain seq x y z
N SER A 1 3.81 -14.93 -38.57
CA SER A 1 4.07 -14.98 -37.12
C SER A 1 4.14 -13.57 -36.57
N LEU A 2 3.34 -13.26 -35.55
CA LEU A 2 3.25 -11.92 -34.97
C LEU A 2 4.46 -11.68 -34.03
N PRO A 3 5.28 -10.65 -34.25
CA PRO A 3 6.57 -10.46 -33.56
C PRO A 3 6.47 -10.15 -32.07
N PHE A 4 5.29 -9.76 -31.56
CA PHE A 4 5.08 -9.35 -30.17
C PHE A 4 5.00 -10.50 -29.15
N LEU A 5 4.84 -11.75 -29.59
CA LEU A 5 4.76 -12.92 -28.71
C LEU A 5 6.13 -13.45 -28.26
N SER A 6 7.24 -12.84 -28.70
CA SER A 6 8.60 -13.33 -28.46
C SER A 6 9.25 -12.85 -27.14
N ARG A 7 8.60 -11.93 -26.42
CA ARG A 7 9.04 -11.45 -25.10
C ARG A 7 7.87 -11.48 -24.13
N VAL A 8 7.36 -12.67 -23.84
CA VAL A 8 6.59 -12.85 -22.61
C VAL A 8 7.62 -12.90 -21.48
N PRO A 9 7.65 -11.94 -20.53
CA PRO A 9 8.52 -12.03 -19.38
C PRO A 9 8.26 -13.37 -18.67
N SER A 10 9.31 -14.03 -18.21
CA SER A 10 9.09 -15.25 -17.44
C SER A 10 8.25 -14.89 -16.21
N TRP A 11 7.34 -15.78 -15.80
CA TRP A 11 6.57 -15.56 -14.58
C TRP A 11 7.50 -15.33 -13.37
N GLN A 12 8.72 -15.88 -13.40
CA GLN A 12 9.76 -15.66 -12.39
C GLN A 12 10.26 -14.20 -12.36
N ASP A 13 10.33 -13.49 -13.49
CA ASP A 13 10.67 -12.06 -13.55
C ASP A 13 9.53 -11.16 -13.06
N ALA A 14 8.29 -11.68 -13.05
CA ALA A 14 7.12 -10.96 -12.59
C ALA A 14 7.06 -10.92 -11.05
N TYR A 15 7.48 -12.00 -10.39
CA TYR A 15 7.56 -12.10 -8.94
C TYR A 15 8.98 -11.77 -8.46
N ARG A 16 9.38 -10.49 -8.60
CA ARG A 16 10.52 -9.99 -7.81
C ARG A 16 10.17 -10.21 -6.34
N THR A 17 10.97 -10.99 -5.62
CA THR A 17 10.90 -11.05 -4.16
C THR A 17 11.25 -9.66 -3.65
N VAL A 18 10.23 -8.88 -3.30
CA VAL A 18 10.42 -7.61 -2.61
C VAL A 18 11.00 -7.97 -1.24
N ASP A 19 12.18 -7.44 -0.94
CA ASP A 19 12.77 -7.61 0.39
C ASP A 19 11.76 -7.17 1.44
N LYS A 20 11.73 -7.89 2.58
CA LYS A 20 10.82 -7.55 3.66
C LYS A 20 11.10 -6.10 4.10
N PRO A 21 10.11 -5.20 4.11
CA PRO A 21 10.30 -3.83 4.56
C PRO A 21 10.83 -3.78 5.99
N THR A 22 11.77 -2.87 6.25
CA THR A 22 12.19 -2.56 7.62
C THR A 22 11.15 -1.65 8.30
N ASP A 23 11.19 -1.55 9.63
CA ASP A 23 10.33 -0.64 10.38
C ASP A 23 10.48 0.82 9.89
N LYS A 24 11.70 1.21 9.51
CA LYS A 24 11.98 2.53 8.93
C LYS A 24 11.23 2.74 7.61
N ASP A 25 11.19 1.72 6.76
CA ASP A 25 10.46 1.78 5.48
C ASP A 25 8.95 1.88 5.73
N ILE A 26 8.43 1.11 6.69
CA ILE A 26 7.02 1.15 7.10
C ILE A 26 6.65 2.54 7.63
N LEU A 27 7.45 3.08 8.55
CA LEU A 27 7.24 4.42 9.11
C LEU A 27 7.26 5.50 8.02
N ALA A 28 8.22 5.43 7.09
CA ALA A 28 8.29 6.36 5.96
C ALA A 28 7.07 6.25 5.04
N ALA A 29 6.58 5.04 4.76
CA ALA A 29 5.37 4.83 3.96
C ALA A 29 4.13 5.42 4.65
N LEU A 30 3.97 5.18 5.95
CA LEU A 30 2.86 5.72 6.75
C LEU A 30 2.85 7.25 6.77
N GLN A 31 4.01 7.90 6.89
CA GLN A 31 4.14 9.35 6.79
C GLN A 31 3.68 9.88 5.42
N ARG A 32 4.09 9.23 4.33
CA ARG A 32 3.72 9.62 2.95
C ARG A 32 2.22 9.57 2.69
N VAL A 33 1.49 8.72 3.42
CA VAL A 33 0.04 8.59 3.29
C VAL A 33 -0.73 9.27 4.43
N ARG A 34 -0.10 10.20 5.18
CA ARG A 34 -0.73 10.90 6.32
C ARG A 34 -1.34 9.94 7.36
N LEU A 35 -0.61 8.89 7.71
CA LEU A 35 -0.90 7.96 8.82
C LEU A 35 0.29 7.87 9.79
N GLY A 36 1.06 8.95 9.93
CA GLY A 36 2.25 8.97 10.78
C GLY A 36 1.96 8.76 12.27
N ASP A 37 0.76 9.12 12.72
CA ASP A 37 0.27 9.01 14.09
C ASP A 37 -0.27 7.61 14.44
N ILE A 38 -0.56 6.76 13.44
CA ILE A 38 -1.18 5.44 13.63
C ILE A 38 -0.37 4.55 14.57
N VAL A 39 0.96 4.70 14.55
CA VAL A 39 1.88 3.94 15.39
C VAL A 39 1.78 4.37 16.85
N GLY A 40 1.56 5.66 17.11
CA GLY A 40 1.32 6.15 18.47
C GLY A 40 -0.02 5.65 19.04
N ARG A 41 -1.01 5.39 18.17
CA ARG A 41 -2.33 4.88 18.57
C ARG A 41 -2.34 3.38 18.83
N PHE A 42 -1.63 2.60 18.01
CA PHE A 42 -1.76 1.14 18.02
C PHE A 42 -0.46 0.38 18.25
N GLY A 43 0.71 0.96 17.96
CA GLY A 43 2.00 0.25 17.90
C GLY A 43 2.22 -0.49 16.58
N LEU A 44 3.48 -0.70 16.20
CA LEU A 44 3.86 -1.32 14.92
C LEU A 44 3.59 -2.83 14.87
N ASP A 45 3.79 -3.51 15.99
CA ASP A 45 3.67 -4.97 16.11
C ASP A 45 2.27 -5.45 16.53
N SER A 46 1.30 -4.56 16.53
CA SER A 46 -0.03 -4.85 17.06
C SER A 46 -0.97 -5.44 16.02
N ILE A 47 -1.83 -6.34 16.48
CA ILE A 47 -2.82 -7.03 15.65
C ILE A 47 -4.21 -6.56 16.07
N PHE A 48 -4.95 -6.00 15.12
CA PHE A 48 -6.32 -5.49 15.30
C PHE A 48 -7.22 -5.85 14.12
N GLU A 49 -8.53 -5.85 14.35
CA GLU A 49 -9.55 -5.81 13.31
C GLU A 49 -9.63 -4.39 12.74
N TRP A 50 -8.76 -4.08 11.77
CA TRP A 50 -8.56 -2.73 11.24
C TRP A 50 -9.83 -2.04 10.74
N SER A 51 -10.79 -2.81 10.21
CA SER A 51 -12.09 -2.30 9.75
C SER A 51 -12.94 -1.69 10.88
N SER A 52 -12.69 -2.10 12.13
CA SER A 52 -13.42 -1.63 13.31
C SER A 52 -12.80 -0.41 14.00
N VAL A 53 -11.49 -0.17 13.77
CA VAL A 53 -10.72 0.85 14.50
C VAL A 53 -10.20 1.99 13.62
N LEU A 54 -10.22 1.80 12.30
CA LEU A 54 -9.82 2.80 11.32
C LEU A 54 -11.04 3.36 10.58
N SER A 55 -11.05 4.67 10.35
CA SER A 55 -12.03 5.27 9.44
C SER A 55 -11.85 4.74 8.01
N LEU A 56 -12.87 4.91 7.16
CA LEU A 56 -12.78 4.48 5.76
C LEU A 56 -11.60 5.15 5.03
N GLY A 57 -11.39 6.44 5.28
CA GLY A 57 -10.24 7.19 4.75
C GLY A 57 -8.89 6.68 5.26
N GLU A 58 -8.80 6.29 6.53
CA GLU A 58 -7.59 5.67 7.09
C GLU A 58 -7.31 4.30 6.47
N GLN A 59 -8.34 3.47 6.29
CA GLN A 59 -8.21 2.17 5.63
C GLN A 59 -7.70 2.31 4.20
N GLN A 60 -8.22 3.29 3.46
CA GLN A 60 -7.78 3.58 2.10
C GLN A 60 -6.31 4.07 2.06
N ARG A 61 -5.93 4.98 2.96
CA ARG A 61 -4.54 5.44 3.07
C ARG A 61 -3.59 4.32 3.49
N LEU A 62 -4.02 3.39 4.35
CA LEU A 62 -3.26 2.20 4.70
C LEU A 62 -3.06 1.27 3.49
N ALA A 63 -4.08 1.12 2.63
CA ALA A 63 -3.95 0.41 1.36
C ALA A 63 -2.91 1.08 0.44
N PHE A 64 -2.87 2.41 0.38
CA PHE A 64 -1.80 3.12 -0.34
C PHE A 64 -0.42 2.92 0.28
N ALA A 65 -0.29 2.86 1.61
CA ALA A 65 1.00 2.57 2.25
C ALA A 65 1.52 1.20 1.80
N ARG A 66 0.65 0.18 1.78
CA ARG A 66 0.97 -1.16 1.29
C ARG A 66 1.38 -1.13 -0.18
N LEU A 67 0.71 -0.32 -0.99
CA LEU A 67 1.04 -0.16 -2.40
C LEU A 67 2.44 0.44 -2.61
N LEU A 68 2.78 1.47 -1.84
CA LEU A 68 4.09 2.11 -1.90
C LEU A 68 5.22 1.15 -1.49
N LEU A 69 4.97 0.29 -0.51
CA LEU A 69 5.93 -0.73 -0.05
C LEU A 69 6.06 -1.88 -1.05
N ALA A 70 4.96 -2.36 -1.61
CA ALA A 70 4.94 -3.49 -2.53
C ALA A 70 5.53 -3.16 -3.91
N GLN A 71 5.53 -1.88 -4.31
CA GLN A 71 6.02 -1.40 -5.60
C GLN A 71 5.62 -2.28 -6.80
N PRO A 72 4.34 -2.65 -6.95
CA PRO A 72 3.91 -3.51 -8.05
C PRO A 72 4.11 -2.79 -9.40
N LYS A 73 4.34 -3.57 -10.46
CA LYS A 73 4.52 -3.04 -11.82
C LYS A 73 3.25 -2.39 -12.39
N LEU A 74 2.07 -2.79 -11.90
CA LEU A 74 0.77 -2.29 -12.34
C LEU A 74 -0.21 -2.33 -11.17
N VAL A 75 -1.09 -1.34 -11.11
CA VAL A 75 -2.12 -1.20 -10.08
C VAL A 75 -3.43 -0.81 -10.73
N PHE A 76 -4.51 -1.50 -10.37
CA PHE A 76 -5.86 -1.07 -10.69
C PHE A 76 -6.47 -0.45 -9.44
N LEU A 77 -6.95 0.77 -9.58
CA LEU A 77 -7.53 1.55 -8.51
C LEU A 77 -8.94 1.92 -8.92
N ASP A 78 -9.92 1.49 -8.13
CA ASP A 78 -11.31 1.85 -8.30
C ASP A 78 -11.75 2.75 -7.15
N GLU A 79 -12.45 3.83 -7.46
CA GLU A 79 -12.94 4.84 -6.49
C GLU A 79 -11.88 5.34 -5.48
N SER A 80 -10.62 5.38 -5.90
CA SER A 80 -9.46 5.57 -5.02
C SER A 80 -9.20 7.01 -4.53
N THR A 81 -10.17 7.90 -4.71
CA THR A 81 -10.18 9.25 -4.11
C THR A 81 -11.42 9.53 -3.27
N SER A 82 -12.40 8.61 -3.24
CA SER A 82 -13.69 8.80 -2.57
C SER A 82 -13.56 9.13 -1.07
N ALA A 83 -12.66 8.48 -0.33
CA ALA A 83 -12.42 8.78 1.08
C ALA A 83 -11.24 9.73 1.34
N LEU A 84 -10.75 10.42 0.31
CA LEU A 84 -9.79 11.54 0.45
C LEU A 84 -10.50 12.91 0.46
N ASP A 85 -11.77 12.96 0.04
CA ASP A 85 -12.60 14.18 -0.05
C ASP A 85 -13.30 14.58 1.26
N GLU A 86 -13.18 13.78 2.33
CA GLU A 86 -13.43 14.28 3.69
C GLU A 86 -12.24 15.15 4.07
N ALA A 87 -12.31 16.41 3.63
CA ALA A 87 -11.37 17.45 3.95
C ALA A 87 -11.02 17.44 5.43
N ASN A 88 -9.72 17.48 5.70
CA ASN A 88 -9.07 17.96 6.92
C ASN A 88 -9.97 18.88 7.78
N GLU A 89 -10.68 18.33 8.75
CA GLU A 89 -10.89 18.97 10.05
C GLU A 89 -10.06 18.23 11.11
#